data_AF-A0A2M6U999-F1
#
_entry.id   AF-A0A2M6U999-F1
#
_cell.length_a   1.000
_cell.length_b   1.000
_cell.length_c   1.000
_cell.angle_alpha   90.00
_cell.angle_beta   90.00
_cell.angle_gamma   90.00
#
_symmetry.space_group_name_H-M   'P 1'
#
loop_
_entity.id
_entity.type
_entity.pdbx_description
1 polymer ?
#
loop_
_entity_poly.entity_id
_entity_poly.type
_entity_poly.pdbx_seq_one_letter_code
_entity_poly.pdbx_strand_id
1 'polypeptide(L)'
;METLTVPLDEFPMVCLGFDLEAAGLLRQARPTTEFVGRPIVRYPIGELEKQLPEGIALKLGRVAPREYARMLAKIAHSYAVAKFGEASFIPCLSDIILGKCDYAPYYVGGDKSGALLVDQPTTLHHVYPQACDLNGVPYLLVAIRLFAFMGMPRYLIVVGRITEGNLEQLRSNPL
;
A
#
# COMPACT_ATOMS: atom_id res chain seq x y z
N MET A 1 28.35 -16.25 -7.52
CA MET A 1 27.65 -15.29 -6.64
C MET A 1 28.37 -15.36 -5.33
N GLU A 2 29.12 -14.31 -5.00
CA GLU A 2 29.86 -14.24 -3.74
C GLU A 2 28.91 -13.72 -2.66
N THR A 3 28.84 -14.41 -1.53
CA THR A 3 27.96 -14.04 -0.42
C THR A 3 28.81 -13.32 0.61
N LEU A 4 28.43 -12.08 0.93
CA LEU A 4 29.11 -11.27 1.95
C LEU A 4 28.31 -11.36 3.26
N THR A 5 28.99 -11.70 4.36
CA THR A 5 28.40 -11.69 5.69
C THR A 5 28.66 -10.33 6.33
N VAL A 6 27.59 -9.62 6.69
CA VAL A 6 27.65 -8.36 7.44
C VAL A 6 27.02 -8.54 8.83
N PRO A 7 27.53 -7.84 9.86
CA PRO A 7 26.82 -7.64 11.12
C PRO A 7 25.40 -7.08 10.88
N LEU A 8 24.44 -7.43 11.75
CA LEU A 8 23.02 -7.05 11.57
C LEU A 8 22.83 -5.52 11.61
N ASP A 9 23.58 -4.84 12.46
CA ASP A 9 23.61 -3.38 12.61
C ASP A 9 24.29 -2.66 11.43
N GLU A 10 25.06 -3.38 10.63
CA GLU A 10 25.66 -2.89 9.38
C GLU A 10 24.88 -3.33 8.13
N PHE A 11 23.80 -4.10 8.31
CA PHE A 11 23.00 -4.58 7.19
C PHE A 11 22.26 -3.40 6.55
N PRO A 12 22.49 -3.11 5.25
CA PRO A 12 21.94 -1.91 4.63
C PRO A 12 20.41 -1.99 4.56
N MET A 13 19.76 -0.98 5.13
CA MET A 13 18.30 -0.89 5.08
C MET A 13 17.85 -0.41 3.70
N VAL A 14 17.09 -1.25 3.00
CA VAL A 14 16.49 -0.91 1.71
C VAL A 14 14.99 -1.16 1.75
N CYS A 15 14.21 -0.14 1.45
CA CYS A 15 12.77 -0.26 1.27
C CYS A 15 12.40 -0.18 -0.20
N LEU A 16 11.64 -1.18 -0.65
CA LEU A 16 11.08 -1.26 -1.99
C LEU A 16 9.56 -1.01 -1.93
N GLY A 17 9.06 -0.26 -2.88
CA GLY A 17 7.64 -0.02 -3.08
C GLY A 17 7.36 0.42 -4.51
N PHE A 18 6.18 0.97 -4.74
CA PHE A 18 5.76 1.40 -6.07
C PHE A 18 5.03 2.74 -5.99
N ASP A 19 5.42 3.67 -6.85
CA ASP A 19 4.64 4.85 -7.16
C ASP A 19 3.59 4.44 -8.22
N LEU A 20 2.47 3.92 -7.73
CA LEU A 20 1.36 3.41 -8.55
C LEU A 20 0.37 4.50 -8.90
N GLU A 21 -0.33 4.36 -10.02
CA GLU A 21 -1.56 5.10 -10.29
C GLU A 21 -2.65 4.83 -9.24
N ALA A 22 -3.65 5.73 -9.18
CA ALA A 22 -4.81 5.52 -8.31
C ALA A 22 -5.57 4.23 -8.68
N ALA A 23 -6.23 3.62 -7.70
CA ALA A 23 -6.99 2.39 -7.90
C ALA A 23 -8.03 2.57 -9.02
N GLY A 24 -8.16 1.57 -9.89
CA GLY A 24 -9.04 1.66 -11.06
C GLY A 24 -10.50 2.00 -10.71
N LEU A 25 -11.02 1.49 -9.59
CA LEU A 25 -12.36 1.82 -9.08
C LEU A 25 -12.50 3.32 -8.80
N LEU A 26 -11.51 3.92 -8.14
CA LEU A 26 -11.51 5.36 -7.81
C LEU A 26 -11.40 6.23 -9.07
N ARG A 27 -10.78 5.70 -10.12
CA ARG A 27 -10.69 6.33 -11.45
C ARG A 27 -11.90 6.03 -12.35
N GLN A 28 -12.87 5.24 -11.88
CA GLN A 28 -13.98 4.74 -12.68
C GLN A 28 -13.53 4.03 -13.97
N ALA A 29 -12.37 3.38 -13.93
CA ALA A 29 -11.81 2.62 -15.04
C ALA A 29 -12.42 1.21 -15.10
N ARG A 30 -12.15 0.46 -16.18
CA ARG A 30 -12.46 -0.97 -16.23
C ARG A 30 -11.43 -1.77 -15.41
N PRO A 31 -11.81 -2.90 -14.81
CA PRO A 31 -10.85 -3.82 -14.18
C PRO A 31 -9.73 -4.19 -15.16
N THR A 32 -8.50 -4.20 -14.66
CA THR A 32 -7.30 -4.55 -15.42
C THR A 32 -6.33 -5.32 -14.53
N THR A 33 -5.51 -6.17 -15.14
CA THR A 33 -4.41 -6.87 -14.47
C THR A 33 -3.10 -6.09 -14.53
N GLU A 34 -3.06 -5.00 -15.30
CA GLU A 34 -1.86 -4.21 -15.52
C GLU A 34 -1.68 -3.14 -14.44
N PHE A 35 -0.49 -3.12 -13.83
CA PHE A 35 -0.08 -2.05 -12.93
C PHE A 35 0.58 -0.93 -13.74
N VAL A 36 0.08 0.28 -13.57
CA VAL A 36 0.73 1.50 -14.08
C VAL A 36 1.44 2.18 -12.92
N GLY A 37 2.73 2.43 -13.07
CA GLY A 37 3.56 3.03 -12.05
C GLY A 37 5.03 2.71 -12.23
N ARG A 38 5.84 3.08 -11.24
CA ARG A 38 7.28 2.82 -11.22
C ARG A 38 7.72 2.25 -9.88
N PRO A 39 8.73 1.36 -9.85
CA PRO A 39 9.33 0.96 -8.59
C PRO A 39 9.98 2.16 -7.90
N ILE A 40 9.88 2.21 -6.58
CA ILE A 40 10.54 3.17 -5.72
C ILE A 40 11.43 2.39 -4.77
N VAL A 41 12.69 2.81 -4.69
CA VAL A 41 13.67 2.29 -3.75
C VAL A 41 14.13 3.45 -2.88
N ARG A 42 14.11 3.24 -1.58
CA ARG A 42 14.60 4.18 -0.57
C ARG A 42 15.60 3.46 0.33
N TYR A 43 16.68 4.14 0.65
CA TYR A 43 17.72 3.67 1.57
C TYR A 43 18.41 4.90 2.18
N PRO A 44 18.99 4.79 3.38
CA PRO A 44 19.81 5.86 3.94
C PRO A 44 21.02 6.15 3.03
N ILE A 45 21.15 7.41 2.59
CA ILE A 45 22.27 7.85 1.76
C ILE A 45 23.58 7.64 2.51
N GLY A 46 24.57 7.03 1.86
CA GLY A 46 25.89 6.79 2.41
C GLY A 46 26.01 5.49 3.22
N GLU A 47 24.93 4.75 3.48
CA GLU A 47 25.02 3.43 4.09
C GLU A 47 25.22 2.33 3.05
N LEU A 48 24.47 2.39 1.96
CA LEU A 48 24.57 1.39 0.90
C LEU A 48 25.91 1.52 0.16
N GLU A 49 26.40 2.74 -0.03
CA GLU A 49 27.66 3.06 -0.71
C GLU A 49 28.89 2.60 0.09
N LYS A 50 28.80 2.45 1.41
CA LYS A 50 29.89 1.86 2.23
C LYS A 50 30.12 0.39 1.91
N GLN A 51 29.06 -0.30 1.50
CA GLN A 51 29.06 -1.75 1.26
C GLN A 51 29.14 -2.08 -0.24
N LEU A 52 28.96 -1.08 -1.12
CA LEU A 52 28.99 -1.25 -2.57
C LEU A 52 30.19 -0.50 -3.17
N PRO A 53 31.28 -1.22 -3.53
CA PRO A 53 32.35 -0.66 -4.35
C PRO A 53 31.83 0.00 -5.62
N GLU A 54 32.57 0.99 -6.12
CA GLU A 54 32.25 1.68 -7.35
C GLU A 54 32.13 0.68 -8.53
N GLY A 55 31.09 0.85 -9.36
CA GLY A 55 30.84 -0.02 -10.51
C GLY A 55 30.09 -1.32 -10.21
N ILE A 56 29.70 -1.58 -8.96
CA ILE A 56 28.90 -2.75 -8.60
C ILE A 56 27.40 -2.44 -8.67
N ALA A 57 26.66 -3.26 -9.42
CA ALA A 57 25.20 -3.19 -9.49
C ALA A 57 24.54 -4.06 -8.41
N LEU A 58 23.56 -3.51 -7.71
CA LEU A 58 22.75 -4.23 -6.73
C LEU A 58 21.59 -4.97 -7.42
N LYS A 59 21.48 -6.28 -7.19
CA LYS A 59 20.30 -7.05 -7.59
C LYS A 59 19.28 -7.09 -6.46
N LEU A 60 18.26 -6.24 -6.52
CA LEU A 60 17.17 -6.13 -5.53
C LEU A 60 16.16 -7.31 -5.54
N GLY A 61 16.44 -8.38 -6.29
CA GLY A 61 15.55 -9.53 -6.43
C GLY A 61 14.41 -9.30 -7.43
N ARG A 62 13.37 -10.16 -7.36
CA ARG A 62 12.21 -10.08 -8.24
C ARG A 62 11.22 -9.06 -7.68
N VAL A 63 11.04 -7.97 -8.40
CA VAL A 63 10.02 -6.95 -8.09
C VAL A 63 8.68 -7.43 -8.65
N ALA A 64 7.68 -7.61 -7.79
CA ALA A 64 6.43 -8.29 -8.12
C ALA A 64 5.22 -7.44 -7.65
N PRO A 65 4.71 -6.51 -8.48
CA PRO A 65 3.72 -5.52 -8.06
C PRO A 65 2.38 -6.16 -7.65
N ARG A 66 2.02 -7.31 -8.23
CA ARG A 66 0.80 -8.05 -7.88
C ARG A 66 0.87 -8.62 -6.46
N GLU A 67 1.98 -9.23 -6.12
CA GLU A 67 2.26 -9.80 -4.80
C GLU A 67 2.29 -8.70 -3.75
N TYR A 68 2.91 -7.56 -4.09
CA TYR A 68 2.94 -6.38 -3.24
C TYR A 68 1.53 -5.80 -3.02
N ALA A 69 0.72 -5.65 -4.07
CA ALA A 69 -0.66 -5.19 -3.96
C ALA A 69 -1.53 -6.16 -3.13
N ARG A 70 -1.34 -7.47 -3.29
CA ARG A 70 -2.03 -8.49 -2.48
C ARG A 70 -1.62 -8.42 -1.01
N MET A 71 -0.37 -8.12 -0.70
CA MET A 71 0.09 -7.85 0.67
C MET A 71 -0.63 -6.63 1.25
N LEU A 72 -0.69 -5.51 0.51
CA LEU A 72 -1.44 -4.32 0.92
C LEU A 72 -2.93 -4.62 1.14
N ALA A 73 -3.54 -5.42 0.26
CA ALA A 73 -4.94 -5.84 0.39
C ALA A 73 -5.18 -6.62 1.69
N LYS A 74 -4.27 -7.52 2.09
CA LYS A 74 -4.35 -8.23 3.37
C LYS A 74 -4.31 -7.27 4.56
N ILE A 75 -3.34 -6.36 4.57
CA ILE A 75 -3.21 -5.36 5.66
C ILE A 75 -4.48 -4.51 5.76
N ALA A 76 -4.96 -3.98 4.62
CA ALA A 76 -6.14 -3.14 4.55
C ALA A 76 -7.40 -3.86 5.05
N HIS A 77 -7.63 -5.09 4.59
CA HIS A 77 -8.79 -5.88 4.98
C HIS A 77 -8.75 -6.25 6.47
N SER A 78 -7.62 -6.77 6.97
CA SER A 78 -7.48 -7.10 8.39
C SER A 78 -7.64 -5.88 9.29
N TYR A 79 -7.10 -4.73 8.90
CA TYR A 79 -7.31 -3.47 9.63
C TYR A 79 -8.78 -3.07 9.68
N ALA A 80 -9.48 -3.12 8.54
CA ALA A 80 -10.90 -2.75 8.47
C ALA A 80 -11.78 -3.67 9.30
N VAL A 81 -11.56 -4.99 9.24
CA VAL A 81 -12.27 -5.97 10.07
C VAL A 81 -11.99 -5.72 11.55
N ALA A 82 -10.74 -5.49 11.95
CA ALA A 82 -10.39 -5.22 13.34
C ALA A 82 -11.00 -3.91 13.86
N LYS A 83 -11.05 -2.87 13.03
CA LYS A 83 -11.53 -1.54 13.44
C LYS A 83 -13.05 -1.40 13.40
N PHE A 84 -13.72 -2.05 12.45
CA PHE A 84 -15.15 -1.84 12.19
C PHE A 84 -16.00 -3.09 12.32
N GLY A 85 -15.40 -4.28 12.35
CA GLY A 85 -16.11 -5.56 12.30
C GLY A 85 -16.34 -6.04 10.86
N GLU A 86 -16.38 -7.36 10.70
CA GLU A 86 -16.55 -8.02 9.39
C GLU A 86 -17.88 -7.70 8.72
N ALA A 87 -18.97 -7.55 9.50
CA ALA A 87 -20.30 -7.28 8.99
C ALA A 87 -20.54 -5.81 8.58
N SER A 88 -19.55 -4.93 8.78
CA SER A 88 -19.73 -3.48 8.60
C SER A 88 -19.63 -3.01 7.15
N PHE A 89 -19.15 -3.88 6.25
CA PHE A 89 -19.00 -3.61 4.83
C PHE A 89 -19.09 -4.92 4.02
N ILE A 90 -19.42 -4.81 2.74
CA ILE A 90 -19.35 -5.92 1.78
C ILE A 90 -17.93 -5.98 1.21
N PRO A 91 -17.12 -7.02 1.50
CA PRO A 91 -15.71 -7.06 1.11
C PRO A 91 -15.51 -7.12 -0.41
N CYS A 92 -14.53 -6.36 -0.91
CA CYS A 92 -14.09 -6.39 -2.31
C CYS A 92 -12.76 -7.14 -2.51
N LEU A 93 -12.00 -7.38 -1.44
CA LEU A 93 -10.61 -7.84 -1.52
C LEU A 93 -10.42 -9.35 -1.38
N SER A 94 -11.46 -10.11 -1.00
CA SER A 94 -11.34 -11.53 -0.64
C SER A 94 -10.71 -12.36 -1.75
N ASP A 95 -11.17 -12.21 -3.00
CA ASP A 95 -10.61 -12.98 -4.12
C ASP A 95 -9.18 -12.57 -4.47
N ILE A 96 -8.82 -11.30 -4.28
CA ILE A 96 -7.43 -10.83 -4.48
C ILE A 96 -6.52 -11.42 -3.41
N ILE A 97 -6.96 -11.39 -2.15
CA ILE A 97 -6.22 -11.93 -1.00
C ILE A 97 -5.98 -13.44 -1.18
N LEU A 98 -7.01 -14.16 -1.61
CA LEU A 98 -6.98 -15.61 -1.86
C LEU A 98 -6.31 -16.00 -3.19
N GLY A 99 -5.91 -15.03 -4.02
CA GLY A 99 -5.29 -15.29 -5.31
C GLY A 99 -6.23 -15.88 -6.36
N LYS A 100 -7.54 -15.67 -6.20
CA LYS A 100 -8.60 -16.09 -7.15
C LYS A 100 -8.93 -15.01 -8.18
N CYS A 101 -8.47 -13.78 -7.98
CA CYS A 101 -8.68 -12.65 -8.87
C CYS A 101 -7.39 -11.85 -9.06
N ASP A 102 -7.11 -11.51 -10.31
CA ASP A 102 -5.88 -10.82 -10.73
C ASP A 102 -6.05 -9.31 -10.91
N TYR A 103 -7.26 -8.79 -10.72
CA TYR A 103 -7.59 -7.36 -10.87
C TYR A 103 -7.22 -6.53 -9.64
N ALA A 104 -6.10 -6.85 -8.99
CA ALA A 104 -5.57 -6.08 -7.86
C ALA A 104 -5.42 -4.57 -8.17
N PRO A 105 -4.95 -4.12 -9.35
CA PRO A 105 -4.88 -2.69 -9.71
C PRO A 105 -6.24 -1.96 -9.70
N TYR A 106 -7.35 -2.71 -9.76
CA TYR A 106 -8.68 -2.13 -9.70
C TYR A 106 -9.04 -1.64 -8.29
N TYR A 107 -8.57 -2.31 -7.24
CA TYR A 107 -8.89 -1.98 -5.84
C TYR A 107 -7.70 -1.42 -5.05
N VAL A 108 -6.47 -1.66 -5.50
CA VAL A 108 -5.23 -1.21 -4.86
C VAL A 108 -4.52 -0.22 -5.78
N GLY A 109 -4.23 0.99 -5.27
CA GLY A 109 -3.48 1.98 -6.02
C GLY A 109 -2.72 2.94 -5.12
N GLY A 110 -1.91 3.80 -5.75
CA GLY A 110 -1.21 4.88 -5.07
C GLY A 110 -2.17 6.01 -4.69
N ASP A 111 -1.79 6.78 -3.68
CA ASP A 111 -2.50 8.00 -3.34
C ASP A 111 -2.12 9.13 -4.32
N LYS A 112 -3.11 9.57 -5.12
CA LYS A 112 -2.99 10.68 -6.08
C LYS A 112 -3.84 11.89 -5.72
N SER A 113 -4.24 12.01 -4.45
CA SER A 113 -5.02 13.15 -3.94
C SER A 113 -4.28 14.49 -3.98
N GLY A 114 -2.97 14.48 -4.22
CA GLY A 114 -2.14 15.69 -4.17
C GLY A 114 -1.87 16.20 -2.76
N ALA A 115 -2.34 15.49 -1.72
CA ALA A 115 -2.04 15.83 -0.34
C ALA A 115 -0.52 15.78 -0.10
N LEU A 116 0.03 16.86 0.46
CA LEU A 116 1.44 16.92 0.85
C LEU A 116 1.69 15.88 1.94
N LEU A 117 2.37 14.80 1.57
CA LEU A 117 2.87 13.82 2.50
C LEU A 117 4.15 14.35 3.13
N VAL A 118 4.01 15.04 4.26
CA VAL A 118 5.18 15.46 5.05
C VAL A 118 5.90 14.20 5.55
N ASP A 119 7.23 14.20 5.47
CA ASP A 119 8.03 13.13 6.05
C ASP A 119 7.87 13.15 7.56
N GLN A 120 7.60 11.97 8.12
CA GLN A 120 7.40 11.80 9.55
C GLN A 120 8.50 10.89 10.07
N PRO A 121 9.67 11.45 10.44
CA PRO A 121 10.86 10.66 10.76
C PRO A 121 10.67 9.73 11.96
N THR A 122 9.71 10.02 12.85
CA THR A 122 9.40 9.19 14.01
C THR A 122 8.31 8.16 13.77
N THR A 123 7.63 8.18 12.62
CA THR A 123 6.53 7.26 12.34
C THR A 123 6.96 6.12 11.43
N LEU A 124 6.91 4.89 11.95
CA LEU A 124 7.27 3.70 11.18
C LEU A 124 6.30 3.44 10.02
N HIS A 125 4.99 3.36 10.31
CA HIS A 125 3.95 3.09 9.33
C HIS A 125 2.69 3.90 9.65
N HIS A 126 1.91 4.24 8.62
CA HIS A 126 0.54 4.75 8.78
C HIS A 126 -0.47 3.78 8.20
N VAL A 127 -1.49 3.46 8.98
CA VAL A 127 -2.66 2.71 8.53
C VAL A 127 -3.90 3.36 9.15
N TYR A 128 -4.77 3.92 8.32
CA TYR A 128 -5.97 4.60 8.80
C TYR A 128 -7.12 4.51 7.78
N PRO A 129 -8.38 4.58 8.23
CA PRO A 129 -9.52 4.42 7.34
C PRO A 129 -9.83 5.74 6.63
N GLN A 130 -10.45 5.62 5.46
CA GLN A 130 -11.07 6.71 4.74
C GLN A 130 -12.39 6.21 4.15
N ALA A 131 -13.27 7.11 3.75
CA ALA A 131 -14.46 6.77 3.00
C ALA A 131 -14.52 7.67 1.76
N CYS A 132 -15.09 7.13 0.68
CA CYS A 132 -15.48 7.92 -0.47
C CYS A 132 -16.87 7.52 -0.96
N ASP A 133 -17.52 8.42 -1.67
CA ASP A 133 -18.72 8.13 -2.44
C ASP A 133 -18.35 8.03 -3.92
N LEU A 134 -18.75 6.93 -4.57
CA LEU A 134 -18.62 6.76 -6.01
C LEU A 134 -20.01 6.52 -6.59
N ASN A 135 -20.55 7.53 -7.27
CA ASN A 135 -21.85 7.48 -7.95
C ASN A 135 -22.99 7.07 -7.00
N GLY A 136 -23.01 7.61 -5.77
CA GLY A 136 -24.03 7.31 -4.75
C GLY A 136 -23.79 6.01 -4.00
N VAL A 137 -22.67 5.33 -4.24
CA VAL A 137 -22.28 4.11 -3.52
C VAL A 137 -21.11 4.44 -2.58
N PRO A 138 -21.30 4.29 -1.26
CA PRO A 138 -20.23 4.55 -0.31
C PRO A 138 -19.25 3.38 -0.24
N TYR A 139 -17.96 3.69 -0.26
CA TYR A 139 -16.86 2.73 -0.15
C TYR A 139 -16.00 3.02 1.07
N LEU A 140 -15.59 1.95 1.75
CA LEU A 140 -14.58 1.96 2.79
C LEU A 140 -13.20 1.80 2.13
N LEU A 141 -12.31 2.74 2.44
CA LEU A 141 -10.92 2.72 2.04
C LEU A 141 -10.03 2.57 3.26
N VAL A 142 -8.83 2.03 3.05
CA VAL A 142 -7.74 2.11 4.02
C VAL A 142 -6.53 2.71 3.33
N ALA A 143 -6.04 3.80 3.92
CA ALA A 143 -4.80 4.42 3.52
C ALA A 143 -3.64 3.74 4.24
N ILE A 144 -2.63 3.31 3.48
CA ILE A 144 -1.43 2.63 4.00
C ILE A 144 -0.19 3.36 3.51
N ARG A 145 0.70 3.76 4.43
CA ARG A 145 2.05 4.24 4.12
C ARG A 145 3.04 3.42 4.94
N LEU A 146 3.65 2.40 4.32
CA LEU A 146 4.67 1.57 4.99
C LEU A 146 6.02 2.28 4.95
N PHE A 147 6.78 2.23 6.05
CA PHE A 147 8.10 2.90 6.16
C PHE A 147 8.00 4.41 5.91
N ALA A 148 7.03 5.05 6.57
CA ALA A 148 6.74 6.49 6.41
C ALA A 148 7.95 7.36 6.76
N PHE A 149 8.76 6.94 7.74
CA PHE A 149 10.03 7.58 8.11
C PHE A 149 11.08 7.60 6.98
N MET A 150 10.93 6.79 5.92
CA MET A 150 11.81 6.77 4.75
C MET A 150 11.20 7.44 3.51
N GLY A 151 10.12 8.20 3.68
CA GLY A 151 9.50 8.91 2.56
C GLY A 151 8.85 7.98 1.52
N MET A 152 8.45 6.78 1.92
CA MET A 152 7.81 5.81 1.03
C MET A 152 6.39 6.23 0.60
N PRO A 153 5.90 5.74 -0.56
CA PRO A 153 4.58 6.10 -1.07
C PRO A 153 3.42 5.71 -0.13
N ARG A 154 2.35 6.50 -0.15
CA ARG A 154 1.05 6.14 0.44
C ARG A 154 0.18 5.48 -0.63
N TYR A 155 -0.58 4.47 -0.22
CA TYR A 155 -1.51 3.71 -1.05
C TYR A 155 -2.92 3.90 -0.52
N LEU A 156 -3.90 3.92 -1.41
CA LEU A 156 -5.32 3.91 -1.09
C LEU A 156 -5.91 2.59 -1.58
N ILE A 157 -6.43 1.80 -0.65
CA ILE A 157 -6.97 0.47 -0.91
C ILE A 157 -8.48 0.51 -0.67
N VAL A 158 -9.26 0.12 -1.68
CA VAL A 158 -10.72 -0.03 -1.57
C VAL A 158 -11.03 -1.38 -0.93
N VAL A 159 -11.49 -1.36 0.31
CA VAL A 159 -11.71 -2.58 1.11
C VAL A 159 -13.07 -3.21 0.82
N GLY A 160 -14.10 -2.38 0.67
CA GLY A 160 -15.47 -2.86 0.51
C GLY A 160 -16.48 -1.74 0.36
N ARG A 161 -17.71 -2.13 0.02
CA ARG A 161 -18.87 -1.23 0.00
C ARG A 161 -19.45 -1.11 1.40
N ILE A 162 -19.71 0.10 1.87
CA ILE A 162 -20.35 0.32 3.17
C ILE A 162 -21.84 -0.02 3.03
N THR A 163 -22.39 -0.80 3.95
CA THR A 163 -23.83 -1.09 3.99
C THR A 163 -24.60 0.06 4.64
N GLU A 164 -25.82 0.32 4.18
CA GLU A 164 -26.71 1.32 4.77
C GLU A 164 -26.87 1.06 6.29
N GLY A 165 -26.74 2.11 7.10
CA GLY A 165 -26.72 2.04 8.57
C GLY A 165 -25.34 2.15 9.22
N ASN A 166 -24.26 1.72 8.55
CA ASN A 166 -22.89 1.75 9.12
C ASN A 166 -22.10 3.01 8.75
N LEU A 167 -22.64 3.86 7.87
CA LEU A 167 -21.97 5.05 7.37
C LEU A 167 -21.71 6.08 8.47
N GLU A 168 -22.68 6.29 9.35
CA GLU A 168 -22.57 7.22 10.48
C GLU A 168 -21.60 6.68 11.53
N GLN A 169 -21.54 5.36 11.74
CA GLN A 169 -20.57 4.72 12.65
C GLN A 169 -19.13 4.87 12.14
N LEU A 170 -18.93 4.86 10.82
CA LEU A 170 -17.62 5.09 10.18
C LEU A 170 -17.20 6.58 10.22
N ARG A 171 -18.16 7.51 10.16
CA ARG A 171 -17.91 8.97 10.25
C ARG A 171 -17.70 9.46 11.69
N SER A 172 -18.36 8.85 12.66
CA SER A 172 -18.32 9.20 14.09
C SER A 172 -17.14 8.60 14.87
N ASN A 173 -16.29 7.80 14.21
CA ASN A 173 -14.99 7.38 14.71
C ASN A 173 -13.85 8.14 13.99
N PRO A 174 -13.79 9.49 14.09
CA PRO A 174 -12.61 10.22 13.64
C PRO A 174 -11.44 9.79 14.53
N LEU A 175 -10.25 9.75 13.94
CA LEU A 175 -8.99 9.47 14.63
C LEU A 175 -8.80 10.33 15.87
#